data_AF-A0AAE4Q3D9-F1
#
_entry.id   AF-A0AAE4Q3D9-F1
#
_cell.length_a   1.000
_cell.length_b   1.000
_cell.length_c   1.000
_cell.angle_alpha   90.00
_cell.angle_beta   90.00
_cell.angle_gamma   90.00
#
_symmetry.space_group_name_H-M   'P 1'
#
loop_
_entity.id
_entity.type
_entity.pdbx_description
1 polymer ?
#
loop_
_entity_poly.entity_id
_entity_poly.type
_entity_poly.pdbx_seq_one_letter_code
_entity_poly.pdbx_strand_id
1 'polypeptide(L)'
;MQTGQKFLAVYPASSFDDVDGSLVEFPEKRRQLEVLPKPEKVLVDDGEISTIESLPEHLKSEDWYFVRNLDTGRRHWFTPLGYKLTLLE
;
A
#
# COMPACT_ATOMS: atom_id res chain seq x y z
N MET A 1 4.78 10.02 5.98
CA MET A 1 5.64 10.25 4.79
C MET A 1 5.12 11.46 4.02
N GLN A 2 5.99 12.17 3.30
CA GLN A 2 5.69 13.40 2.58
C GLN A 2 5.59 13.14 1.07
N THR A 3 4.71 13.88 0.39
CA THR A 3 4.61 13.84 -1.08
C THR A 3 5.97 14.07 -1.75
N GLY A 4 6.27 13.29 -2.77
CA GLY A 4 7.54 13.30 -3.50
C GLY A 4 8.63 12.42 -2.89
N GLN A 5 8.48 11.96 -1.64
CA GLN A 5 9.43 11.03 -1.05
C GLN A 5 9.38 9.69 -1.76
N LYS A 6 10.56 9.11 -2.00
CA LYS A 6 10.75 7.75 -2.52
C LYS A 6 11.29 6.87 -1.41
N PHE A 7 10.82 5.64 -1.33
CA PHE A 7 11.23 4.70 -0.30
C PHE A 7 11.17 3.25 -0.81
N LEU A 8 12.03 2.41 -0.23
CA LEU A 8 11.95 0.97 -0.33
C LEU A 8 11.10 0.45 0.83
N ALA A 9 9.98 -0.20 0.51
CA ALA A 9 9.14 -0.92 1.45
C ALA A 9 9.43 -2.42 1.38
N VAL A 10 9.84 -3.00 2.50
CA VAL A 10 10.15 -4.43 2.63
C VAL A 10 9.20 -5.08 3.63
N TYR A 11 8.33 -5.96 3.16
CA TYR A 11 7.57 -6.86 4.02
C TYR A 11 8.43 -8.11 4.25
N PRO A 12 8.91 -8.36 5.48
CA PRO A 12 9.82 -9.46 5.76
C PRO A 12 9.16 -10.81 5.44
N ALA A 13 9.98 -11.81 5.10
CA ALA A 13 9.48 -13.18 5.02
C ALA A 13 8.94 -13.62 6.39
N SER A 14 7.84 -14.37 6.38
CA SER A 14 7.25 -14.93 7.60
C SER A 14 6.67 -16.31 7.33
N SER A 15 6.54 -17.11 8.38
CA SER A 15 5.89 -18.40 8.30
C SER A 15 5.08 -18.67 9.56
N PHE A 16 4.06 -19.51 9.43
CA PHE A 16 3.27 -20.01 10.55
C PHE A 16 2.77 -21.41 10.25
N ASP A 17 2.45 -22.18 11.30
CA ASP A 17 1.79 -23.48 11.17
C ASP A 17 0.27 -23.26 11.04
N ASP A 18 -0.34 -23.82 10.00
CA ASP A 18 -1.79 -23.79 9.85
C ASP A 18 -2.51 -24.73 10.84
N VAL A 19 -3.84 -24.76 10.77
CA VAL A 19 -4.68 -25.58 11.66
C VAL A 19 -4.40 -27.09 11.55
N ASP A 20 -3.80 -27.52 10.45
CA ASP A 20 -3.47 -28.91 10.17
C ASP A 20 -1.97 -29.21 10.44
N GLY A 21 -1.21 -28.23 10.93
CA GLY A 21 0.22 -28.34 11.21
C GLY A 21 1.12 -28.25 9.98
N SER A 22 0.58 -27.79 8.84
CA SER A 22 1.37 -27.52 7.64
C SER A 22 2.02 -26.14 7.74
N LEU A 23 3.30 -26.06 7.37
CA LEU A 23 4.02 -24.79 7.35
C LEU A 23 3.56 -23.95 6.15
N VAL A 24 3.01 -22.77 6.42
CA VAL A 24 2.67 -21.77 5.41
C VAL A 24 3.75 -20.71 5.38
N GLU A 25 4.35 -20.52 4.21
CA GLU A 25 5.42 -19.54 3.99
C GLU A 25 4.94 -18.33 3.18
N PHE A 26 5.30 -17.15 3.66
CA PHE A 26 5.10 -15.88 2.97
C PHE A 26 6.48 -15.34 2.62
N PRO A 27 6.87 -15.34 1.34
CA PRO A 27 8.15 -14.80 0.94
C PRO A 27 8.22 -13.29 1.17
N GLU A 28 9.43 -12.79 1.32
CA GLU A 28 9.69 -11.35 1.43
C GLU A 28 9.14 -10.62 0.20
N LYS A 29 8.51 -9.46 0.41
CA LYS A 29 8.05 -8.58 -0.66
C LYS A 29 8.78 -7.26 -0.60
N ARG A 30 9.36 -6.83 -1.72
CA ARG A 30 10.03 -5.54 -1.89
C ARG A 30 9.28 -4.68 -2.88
N ARG A 31 9.12 -3.39 -2.56
CA ARG A 31 8.49 -2.40 -3.45
C ARG A 31 9.23 -1.08 -3.35
N GLN A 32 9.61 -0.51 -4.49
CA GLN A 32 10.04 0.89 -4.55
C GLN A 32 8.82 1.76 -4.79
N LEU A 33 8.54 2.68 -3.88
CA LEU A 33 7.32 3.48 -3.86
C LEU A 33 7.67 4.96 -3.80
N GLU A 34 6.88 5.78 -4.50
CA GLU A 34 6.90 7.24 -4.38
C GLU A 34 5.57 7.70 -3.83
N VAL A 35 5.60 8.57 -2.81
CA VAL A 35 4.39 9.18 -2.23
C VAL A 35 3.85 10.25 -3.18
N LEU A 36 2.58 10.16 -3.51
CA LEU A 36 1.85 11.11 -4.34
C LEU A 36 0.90 11.95 -3.48
N PRO A 37 0.44 13.11 -3.99
CA PRO A 37 -0.72 13.79 -3.41
C PRO A 37 -1.93 12.85 -3.41
N LYS A 38 -2.70 12.86 -2.32
CA LYS A 38 -3.99 12.15 -2.30
C LYS A 38 -4.95 12.82 -3.30
N PRO A 39 -5.71 12.03 -4.09
CA PRO A 39 -6.69 12.61 -5.00
C PRO A 39 -7.86 13.23 -4.22
N GLU A 40 -8.50 14.24 -4.78
CA GLU A 40 -9.69 14.87 -4.17
C GLU A 40 -10.93 13.97 -4.24
N LYS A 41 -10.99 13.14 -5.28
CA LYS A 41 -12.09 12.22 -5.57
C LYS A 41 -11.56 10.84 -5.93
N VAL A 42 -12.35 9.81 -5.61
CA VAL A 42 -12.04 8.42 -5.92
C VAL A 42 -13.23 7.76 -6.58
N LEU A 43 -12.95 6.74 -7.40
CA LEU A 43 -13.97 5.80 -7.83
C LEU A 43 -14.25 4.84 -6.68
N VAL A 44 -15.50 4.77 -6.25
CA VAL A 44 -16.00 3.78 -5.30
C VAL A 44 -16.84 2.78 -6.08
N ASP A 45 -16.52 1.51 -5.97
CA ASP A 45 -17.18 0.43 -6.69
C ASP A 45 -17.49 -0.69 -5.71
N ASP A 46 -18.78 -1.00 -5.54
CA ASP A 46 -19.26 -2.08 -4.67
C ASP A 46 -19.55 -3.38 -5.44
N GLY A 47 -19.26 -3.41 -6.74
CA GLY A 47 -19.54 -4.52 -7.65
C GLY A 47 -20.90 -4.47 -8.32
N GLU A 48 -21.83 -3.60 -7.88
CA GLU A 48 -23.12 -3.34 -8.52
C GLU A 48 -23.17 -1.92 -9.10
N ILE A 49 -22.62 -0.95 -8.37
CA ILE A 49 -22.64 0.47 -8.66
C ILE A 49 -21.22 1.02 -8.58
N SER A 50 -20.90 1.91 -9.53
CA SER A 50 -19.62 2.61 -9.59
C SER A 50 -19.86 4.12 -9.59
N THR A 51 -19.39 4.81 -8.56
CA THR A 51 -19.60 6.26 -8.33
C THR A 51 -18.28 7.00 -8.15
N ILE A 52 -18.25 8.26 -8.57
CA ILE A 52 -17.13 9.15 -8.24
C ILE A 52 -17.53 9.93 -7.00
N GLU A 53 -16.82 9.70 -5.90
CA GLU A 53 -17.09 10.31 -4.61
C GLU A 53 -15.90 11.14 -4.14
N SER A 54 -16.15 12.10 -3.25
CA SER A 54 -15.08 12.79 -2.52
C SER A 54 -14.25 11.77 -1.74
N LEU A 55 -12.95 12.04 -1.58
CA LEU A 55 -12.05 11.13 -0.86
C LEU A 55 -12.64 10.75 0.51
N PRO A 56 -12.88 9.44 0.78
CA PRO A 56 -13.40 8.98 2.07
C PRO A 56 -12.48 9.33 3.24
N GLU A 57 -13.08 9.55 4.42
CA GLU A 57 -12.36 10.03 5.61
C GLU A 57 -11.22 9.10 6.04
N HIS A 58 -11.43 7.78 5.98
CA HIS A 58 -10.40 6.81 6.33
C HIS A 58 -9.17 6.90 5.42
N LEU A 59 -9.34 7.27 4.15
CA LEU A 59 -8.21 7.46 3.22
C LEU A 59 -7.53 8.82 3.39
N LYS A 60 -8.15 9.79 4.08
CA LYS A 60 -7.50 11.05 4.47
C LYS A 60 -6.52 10.87 5.62
N SER A 61 -6.69 9.85 6.46
CA SER A 61 -5.80 9.53 7.58
C SER A 61 -4.32 9.46 7.18
N GLU A 62 -3.43 9.84 8.10
CA GLU A 62 -1.97 9.73 7.96
C GLU A 62 -1.47 8.27 7.89
N ASP A 63 -2.34 7.29 8.14
CA ASP A 63 -2.04 5.86 8.01
C ASP A 63 -2.05 5.36 6.55
N TRP A 64 -2.71 6.12 5.67
CA TRP A 64 -2.90 5.78 4.26
C TRP A 64 -2.18 6.77 3.35
N TYR A 65 -1.43 6.22 2.41
CA TYR A 65 -0.65 6.96 1.44
C TYR A 65 -1.10 6.58 0.03
N PHE A 66 -1.28 7.57 -0.83
CA PHE A 66 -1.41 7.30 -2.26
C PHE A 66 -0.01 7.25 -2.85
N VAL A 67 0.34 6.15 -3.50
CA VAL A 67 1.71 5.91 -3.96
C VAL A 67 1.75 5.47 -5.41
N ARG A 68 2.88 5.73 -6.07
CA ARG A 68 3.25 5.11 -7.34
C ARG A 68 4.29 4.03 -7.08
N ASN A 69 4.03 2.81 -7.54
CA ASN A 69 5.05 1.78 -7.61
C ASN A 69 6.03 2.12 -8.75
N LEU A 70 7.31 2.28 -8.42
CA LEU A 70 8.33 2.72 -9.37
C LEU A 70 8.74 1.62 -10.37
N ASP A 71 8.55 0.35 -10.01
CA ASP A 71 8.87 -0.79 -10.87
C ASP A 71 7.81 -1.00 -11.98
N THR A 72 6.53 -0.72 -11.68
CA THR A 72 5.38 -0.99 -12.56
C THR A 72 4.66 0.27 -13.06
N GLY A 73 4.94 1.44 -12.48
CA GLY A 73 4.23 2.70 -12.73
C GLY A 73 2.81 2.77 -12.15
N ARG A 74 2.28 1.68 -11.58
CA ARG A 74 0.90 1.61 -11.07
C ARG A 74 0.71 2.46 -9.81
N ARG A 75 -0.42 3.15 -9.74
CA ARG A 75 -0.84 3.94 -8.56
C ARG A 75 -1.76 3.12 -7.69
N HIS A 76 -1.59 3.18 -6.38
CA HIS A 76 -2.43 2.46 -5.43
C HIS A 76 -2.35 3.09 -4.04
N TRP A 77 -3.27 2.69 -3.17
CA TRP A 77 -3.21 2.99 -1.75
C TRP A 77 -2.22 2.07 -1.04
N PHE A 78 -1.46 2.61 -0.11
CA PHE A 78 -0.45 1.91 0.67
C PHE A 78 -0.57 2.27 2.15
N THR A 79 -0.43 1.27 3.01
CA THR A 79 -0.28 1.43 4.45
C THR A 79 1.08 0.84 4.85
N PRO A 80 1.85 1.50 5.73
CA PRO A 80 3.18 1.05 6.12
C PRO A 80 3.15 -0.13 7.10
N LEU A 81 1.98 -0.56 7.58
CA LEU A 81 1.84 -1.62 8.58
C LEU A 81 2.51 -2.92 8.11
N GLY A 82 3.42 -3.44 8.91
CA GLY A 82 4.18 -4.66 8.62
C GLY A 82 5.36 -4.49 7.65
N TYR A 83 5.56 -3.30 7.08
CA TYR A 83 6.70 -3.01 6.21
C TYR A 83 7.83 -2.32 6.99
N LYS A 84 9.07 -2.71 6.69
CA LYS A 84 10.26 -1.93 6.99
C LYS A 84 10.47 -0.92 5.87
N LEU A 85 10.54 0.36 6.20
CA LEU A 85 10.70 1.44 5.23
C LEU A 85 12.11 1.99 5.27
N THR A 86 12.73 2.16 4.11
CA THR A 86 14.04 2.83 3.94
C THR A 86 13.86 3.95 2.94
N LEU A 87 14.20 5.19 3.31
CA LEU A 87 14.15 6.33 2.38
C LEU A 87 15.17 6.12 1.25
N LEU A 88 14.78 6.42 0.02
CA LEU A 88 15.67 6.41 -1.14
C LEU A 88 16.08 7.87 -1.43
N GLU A 89 17.38 8.08 -1.63
CA GLU A 89 17.95 9.38 -2.00
C GLU A 89 17.55 9.83 -3.41
#